data_AF-F6W2A7-F1
#
_entry.id   AF-F6W2A7-F1
#
_cell.length_a   1.000
_cell.length_b   1.000
_cell.length_c   1.000
_cell.angle_alpha   90.00
_cell.angle_beta   90.00
_cell.angle_gamma   90.00
#
_symmetry.space_group_name_H-M   'P 1'
#
loop_
_entity.id
_entity.type
_entity.pdbx_description
1 polymer ?
#
loop_
_entity_poly.entity_id
_entity_poly.type
_entity_poly.pdbx_seq_one_letter_code
_entity_poly.pdbx_strand_id
1 'polypeptide(L)'
;MELKRDISWQFGDVTCATYPLSDVDTINHTDGSINNKSALSIILSAESNEHLDMLDGLLFQLLHEKWKQYAKVRFYRRGAFFFFYLVAFITAVYLQPAPTRFVVTTNTSTGLVNLSFVNQCYLLDASSNNQILRFVLECIIIVGAVMYLVLAGMEIHHEGKRTFWWTIYNAPMKGSFLISCVMVLAIIPCRFTCNLISENVFLTICICTCIPYSLFFC
;
A
#
# COMPACT_ATOMS: atom_id res chain seq x y z
N MET A 1 7.42 34.11 -17.72
CA MET A 1 6.99 33.13 -18.74
C MET A 1 5.75 33.69 -19.40
N GLU A 2 5.86 34.18 -20.63
CA GLU A 2 4.69 34.58 -21.41
C GLU A 2 3.97 33.30 -21.84
N LEU A 3 2.84 32.97 -21.21
CA LEU A 3 2.02 31.86 -21.71
C LEU A 3 1.53 32.25 -23.11
N LYS A 4 2.05 31.55 -24.11
CA LYS A 4 1.61 31.67 -25.51
C LYS A 4 0.22 31.04 -25.62
N ARG A 5 -0.80 31.81 -25.21
CA ARG A 5 -2.21 31.48 -25.35
C ARG A 5 -2.60 31.63 -26.81
N ASP A 6 -3.10 30.57 -27.43
CA ASP A 6 -3.62 30.62 -28.80
C ASP A 6 -5.15 30.69 -28.78
N ILE A 7 -5.74 31.67 -29.45
CA ILE A 7 -7.18 31.93 -29.38
C ILE A 7 -7.85 31.15 -30.51
N SER A 8 -8.59 30.09 -30.16
CA SER A 8 -9.29 29.28 -31.16
C SER A 8 -10.50 30.01 -31.74
N TRP A 9 -11.28 30.69 -30.90
CA TRP A 9 -12.39 31.53 -31.33
C TRP A 9 -12.83 32.50 -30.23
N GLN A 10 -13.46 33.60 -30.63
CA GLN A 10 -14.05 34.59 -29.73
C GLN A 10 -15.41 35.03 -30.26
N PHE A 11 -16.42 35.05 -29.38
CA PHE A 11 -17.74 35.60 -29.67
C PHE A 11 -18.16 36.55 -28.55
N GLY A 12 -18.14 37.86 -28.83
CA GLY A 12 -18.35 38.89 -27.81
C GLY A 12 -17.34 38.74 -26.66
N ASP A 13 -17.86 38.58 -25.44
CA ASP A 13 -17.08 38.45 -24.22
C ASP A 13 -16.59 37.01 -23.93
N VAL A 14 -17.02 36.02 -24.73
CA VAL A 14 -16.60 34.62 -24.55
C VAL A 14 -15.42 34.33 -25.46
N THR A 15 -14.30 33.91 -24.87
CA THR A 15 -13.09 33.48 -25.59
C THR A 15 -12.79 32.01 -25.32
N CYS A 16 -12.62 31.23 -26.39
CA CYS A 16 -12.03 29.90 -26.31
C CYS A 16 -10.55 30.01 -26.68
N ALA A 17 -9.70 29.63 -25.73
CA ALA A 17 -8.26 29.68 -25.91
C ALA A 17 -7.64 28.33 -25.56
N THR A 18 -6.59 27.99 -26.28
CA THR A 18 -5.80 26.78 -26.11
C THR A 18 -4.43 27.14 -25.57
N TYR A 19 -3.87 26.23 -24.78
CA TYR A 19 -2.59 26.40 -24.11
C TYR A 19 -1.70 25.20 -24.46
N PRO A 20 -0.42 25.42 -24.83
CA PRO A 20 0.49 24.31 -25.10
C PRO A 20 0.79 23.54 -23.81
N LEU A 21 0.58 22.22 -23.82
CA LEU A 21 0.76 21.36 -22.63
C LEU A 21 2.18 20.78 -22.48
N SER A 22 3.07 20.96 -23.45
CA SER A 22 4.37 20.28 -23.54
C SER A 22 5.29 20.48 -22.33
N ASP A 23 5.32 21.69 -21.76
CA ASP A 23 6.16 22.00 -20.59
C ASP A 23 5.36 22.06 -19.28
N VAL A 24 4.03 21.97 -19.38
CA VAL A 24 3.11 22.05 -18.23
C VAL A 24 2.82 20.66 -17.68
N ASP A 25 2.68 19.65 -18.55
CA ASP A 25 2.32 18.29 -18.17
C ASP A 25 3.53 17.43 -17.74
N THR A 26 3.30 16.45 -16.87
CA THR A 26 4.31 15.52 -16.34
C THR A 26 4.72 14.44 -17.34
N ILE A 27 4.13 14.39 -18.53
CA ILE A 27 4.40 13.37 -19.55
C ILE A 27 5.04 14.05 -20.76
N ASN A 28 6.21 13.56 -21.18
CA ASN A 28 6.87 14.03 -22.40
C ASN A 28 6.11 13.56 -23.66
N HIS A 29 5.80 14.49 -24.56
CA HIS A 29 5.12 14.17 -25.83
C HIS A 29 6.00 13.35 -26.80
N THR A 30 7.33 13.45 -26.69
CA THR A 30 8.27 12.79 -27.62
C THR A 30 8.60 11.35 -27.23
N ASP A 31 8.71 11.08 -25.93
CA ASP A 31 9.26 9.83 -25.39
C ASP A 31 8.26 9.09 -24.49
N GLY A 32 7.14 9.73 -24.11
CA GLY A 32 6.16 9.15 -23.17
C GLY A 32 6.69 8.98 -21.74
N SER A 33 7.95 9.35 -21.48
CA SER A 33 8.60 9.31 -20.19
C SER A 33 8.13 10.44 -19.27
N ILE A 34 8.35 10.26 -17.96
CA ILE A 34 7.99 11.25 -16.95
C ILE A 34 8.95 12.44 -17.03
N ASN A 35 8.39 13.64 -17.19
CA ASN A 35 9.12 14.90 -17.19
C ASN A 35 9.17 15.54 -15.80
N ASN A 36 10.25 15.27 -15.07
CA ASN A 36 10.49 15.87 -13.75
C ASN A 36 10.80 17.39 -13.80
N LYS A 37 10.99 17.96 -14.99
CA LYS A 37 11.20 19.42 -15.20
C LYS A 37 9.93 20.15 -15.65
N SER A 38 8.79 19.47 -15.70
CA SER A 38 7.51 20.09 -16.02
C SER A 38 7.07 21.08 -14.95
N ALA A 39 6.31 22.11 -15.35
CA ALA A 39 5.77 23.10 -14.43
C ALA A 39 4.96 22.44 -13.31
N LEU A 40 4.12 21.45 -13.63
CA LEU A 40 3.35 20.69 -12.64
C LEU A 40 4.27 19.95 -11.65
N SER A 41 5.32 19.26 -12.12
CA SER A 41 6.24 18.53 -11.24
C SER A 41 7.03 19.46 -10.31
N ILE A 42 7.44 20.63 -10.81
CA ILE A 42 8.21 21.62 -10.05
C ILE A 42 7.31 22.27 -8.99
N ILE A 43 6.10 22.68 -9.36
CA ILE A 43 5.15 23.30 -8.44
C ILE A 43 4.74 22.29 -7.36
N LEU A 44 4.48 21.02 -7.70
CA LEU A 44 4.14 19.98 -6.72
C LEU A 44 5.32 19.60 -5.79
N SER A 45 6.56 19.89 -6.18
CA SER A 45 7.75 19.55 -5.38
C SER A 45 8.29 20.75 -4.59
N ALA A 46 7.72 21.94 -4.76
CA ALA A 46 8.13 23.11 -4.01
C ALA A 46 7.54 23.09 -2.60
N GLU A 47 8.28 23.65 -1.65
CA GLU A 47 7.96 23.60 -0.21
C GLU A 47 7.29 24.90 0.29
N SER A 48 7.28 25.96 -0.53
CA SER A 48 6.79 27.28 -0.15
C SER A 48 5.29 27.44 -0.42
N ASN A 49 4.52 27.98 0.54
CA ASN A 49 3.07 28.17 0.36
C ASN A 49 2.70 29.06 -0.85
N GLU A 50 3.58 29.98 -1.27
CA GLU A 50 3.42 30.87 -2.43
C GLU A 50 3.22 30.11 -3.76
N HIS A 51 3.66 28.85 -3.83
CA HIS A 51 3.42 28.00 -5.01
C HIS A 51 1.93 27.63 -5.22
N LEU A 52 1.09 27.74 -4.18
CA LEU A 52 -0.32 27.33 -4.25
C LEU A 52 -1.12 28.34 -5.07
N ASP A 53 -0.74 29.62 -4.98
CA ASP A 53 -1.32 30.67 -5.82
C ASP A 53 -0.96 30.47 -7.31
N MET A 54 0.08 29.70 -7.62
CA MET A 54 0.44 29.32 -9.00
C MET A 54 -0.36 28.11 -9.51
N LEU A 55 -1.02 27.34 -8.64
CA LEU A 55 -1.91 26.23 -9.02
C LEU A 55 -3.30 26.73 -9.48
N ASP A 56 -3.66 27.96 -9.13
CA ASP A 56 -4.94 28.54 -9.51
C ASP A 56 -5.06 28.81 -11.02
N GLY A 57 -6.31 28.83 -11.49
CA GLY A 57 -6.64 29.05 -12.91
C GLY A 57 -6.51 27.79 -13.76
N LEU A 58 -5.58 27.79 -14.73
CA LEU A 58 -5.46 26.73 -15.74
C LEU A 58 -5.04 25.39 -15.13
N LEU A 59 -4.07 25.41 -14.21
CA LEU A 59 -3.55 24.19 -13.56
C LEU A 59 -4.64 23.49 -12.75
N PHE A 60 -5.42 24.23 -11.98
CA PHE A 60 -6.58 23.71 -11.25
C PHE A 60 -7.59 23.02 -12.18
N GLN A 61 -7.97 23.65 -13.31
CA GLN A 61 -8.91 23.07 -14.27
C GLN A 61 -8.35 21.76 -14.87
N LEU A 62 -7.08 21.74 -15.26
CA LEU A 62 -6.43 20.53 -15.77
C LEU A 62 -6.40 19.41 -14.71
N LEU A 63 -6.10 19.74 -13.46
CA LEU A 63 -6.02 18.77 -12.36
C LEU A 63 -7.41 18.22 -12.01
N HIS A 64 -8.43 19.06 -12.06
CA HIS A 64 -9.83 18.66 -11.86
C HIS A 64 -10.29 17.66 -12.93
N GLU A 65 -10.03 17.94 -14.20
CA GLU A 65 -10.40 17.02 -15.29
C GLU A 65 -9.61 15.71 -15.22
N LYS A 66 -8.30 15.77 -14.91
CA LYS A 66 -7.48 14.56 -14.67
C LYS A 66 -8.00 13.74 -13.49
N TRP A 67 -8.43 14.41 -12.41
CA TRP A 67 -9.00 13.73 -11.26
C TRP A 67 -10.28 12.99 -11.63
N LYS A 68 -11.21 13.69 -12.29
CA LYS A 68 -12.51 13.16 -12.70
C LYS A 68 -12.38 11.98 -13.66
N GLN A 69 -11.48 12.08 -14.63
CA GLN A 69 -11.40 11.11 -15.73
C GLN A 69 -10.49 9.91 -15.42
N TYR A 70 -9.38 10.11 -14.70
CA TYR A 70 -8.39 9.06 -14.50
C TYR A 70 -8.13 8.74 -13.02
N ALA A 71 -7.85 9.76 -12.20
CA ALA A 71 -7.33 9.52 -10.86
C ALA A 71 -8.39 8.91 -9.94
N LYS A 72 -9.65 9.37 -10.00
CA LYS A 72 -10.74 8.88 -9.14
C LYS A 72 -10.94 7.38 -9.26
N VAL A 73 -11.06 6.87 -10.50
CA VAL A 73 -11.27 5.43 -10.73
C VAL A 73 -10.07 4.61 -10.27
N ARG A 74 -8.84 5.06 -10.58
CA ARG A 74 -7.62 4.37 -10.16
C ARG A 74 -7.46 4.37 -8.63
N PHE A 75 -7.81 5.47 -7.98
CA PHE A 75 -7.74 5.65 -6.53
C PHE A 75 -8.72 4.73 -5.82
N TYR A 76 -10.01 4.76 -6.17
CA TYR A 76 -11.02 3.88 -5.54
C TYR A 76 -10.78 2.40 -5.82
N ARG A 77 -10.28 2.03 -7.02
CA ARG A 77 -9.93 0.63 -7.31
C ARG A 77 -8.78 0.14 -6.42
N ARG A 78 -7.73 0.97 -6.24
CA ARG A 78 -6.60 0.65 -5.33
C ARG A 78 -7.07 0.59 -3.87
N GLY A 79 -7.93 1.53 -3.45
CA GLY A 79 -8.54 1.55 -2.12
C GLY A 79 -9.39 0.32 -1.84
N ALA A 80 -10.29 -0.07 -2.75
CA ALA A 80 -11.13 -1.25 -2.59
C ALA A 80 -10.30 -2.53 -2.42
N PHE A 81 -9.27 -2.72 -3.26
CA PHE A 81 -8.36 -3.88 -3.14
C PHE A 81 -7.66 -3.92 -1.77
N PHE A 82 -7.23 -2.76 -1.28
CA PHE A 82 -6.64 -2.63 0.05
C PHE A 82 -7.66 -2.92 1.18
N PHE A 83 -8.89 -2.43 1.09
CA PHE A 83 -9.92 -2.72 2.09
C PHE A 83 -10.24 -4.21 2.16
N PHE A 84 -10.37 -4.90 1.03
CA PHE A 84 -10.55 -6.36 1.02
C PHE A 84 -9.37 -7.08 1.65
N TYR A 85 -8.14 -6.66 1.34
CA TYR A 85 -6.92 -7.19 1.96
C TYR A 85 -6.94 -7.00 3.48
N LEU A 86 -7.30 -5.79 3.96
CA LEU A 86 -7.34 -5.45 5.38
C LEU A 86 -8.41 -6.26 6.12
N VAL A 87 -9.60 -6.45 5.55
CA VAL A 87 -10.65 -7.30 6.15
C VAL A 87 -10.20 -8.75 6.22
N ALA A 88 -9.61 -9.30 5.15
CA ALA A 88 -9.06 -10.66 5.15
C ALA A 88 -7.95 -10.82 6.21
N PHE A 89 -7.07 -9.83 6.34
CA PHE A 89 -6.00 -9.82 7.33
C PHE A 89 -6.53 -9.79 8.76
N ILE A 90 -7.48 -8.88 9.05
CA ILE A 90 -8.10 -8.77 10.38
C ILE A 90 -8.85 -10.07 10.75
N THR A 91 -9.63 -10.62 9.82
CA THR A 91 -10.36 -11.87 10.05
C THR A 91 -9.41 -13.05 10.28
N ALA A 92 -8.29 -13.14 9.55
CA ALA A 92 -7.27 -14.17 9.78
C ALA A 92 -6.65 -14.08 11.19
N VAL A 93 -6.41 -12.86 11.69
CA VAL A 93 -5.91 -12.62 13.06
C VAL A 93 -6.95 -12.98 14.12
N TYR A 94 -8.23 -12.63 13.91
CA TYR A 94 -9.30 -13.00 14.85
C TYR A 94 -9.52 -14.51 14.94
N LEU A 95 -9.28 -15.25 13.86
CA LEU A 95 -9.43 -16.71 13.80
C LEU A 95 -8.20 -17.45 14.34
N GLN A 96 -7.18 -16.75 14.83
CA GLN A 96 -5.96 -17.37 15.34
C GLN A 96 -6.30 -18.24 16.56
N PRO A 97 -6.02 -19.56 16.52
CA PRO A 97 -6.36 -20.46 17.61
C PRO A 97 -5.50 -20.19 18.84
N ALA A 98 -6.04 -20.49 20.02
CA ALA A 98 -5.28 -20.41 21.26
C ALA A 98 -4.19 -21.52 21.30
N PRO A 99 -3.04 -21.26 21.93
CA PRO A 99 -1.96 -22.24 22.05
C PRO A 99 -2.44 -23.49 22.78
N THR A 100 -2.30 -24.65 22.13
CA THR A 100 -2.67 -25.94 22.71
C THR A 100 -1.67 -26.33 23.79
N ARG A 101 -2.14 -26.43 25.04
CA ARG A 101 -1.32 -26.83 26.19
C ARG A 101 -1.56 -28.31 26.48
N PHE A 102 -0.49 -29.09 26.50
CA PHE A 102 -0.51 -30.49 26.90
C PHE A 102 0.00 -30.58 28.33
N VAL A 103 -0.80 -31.18 29.23
CA VAL A 103 -0.40 -31.42 30.61
C VAL A 103 -0.02 -32.90 30.73
N VAL A 104 1.24 -33.17 31.06
CA VAL A 104 1.75 -34.50 31.36
C VAL A 104 1.87 -34.62 32.87
N THR A 105 1.13 -35.57 33.46
CA THR A 105 1.24 -35.90 34.88
C THR A 105 2.23 -37.04 35.04
N THR A 106 3.35 -36.78 35.72
CA THR A 106 4.37 -37.79 36.02
C THR A 106 4.36 -38.12 37.50
N ASN A 107 4.30 -39.42 37.83
CA ASN A 107 4.43 -39.90 39.21
C ASN A 107 5.91 -39.96 39.58
N THR A 108 6.37 -39.02 40.40
CA THR A 108 7.70 -39.08 41.01
C THR A 108 7.60 -39.63 42.44
N SER A 109 8.67 -40.21 42.97
CA SER A 109 8.70 -40.81 44.32
C SER A 109 8.35 -39.84 45.45
N THR A 110 8.31 -38.54 45.17
CA THR A 110 7.96 -37.45 46.10
C THR A 110 6.58 -36.83 45.85
N GLY A 111 5.80 -37.31 44.87
CA GLY A 111 4.44 -36.83 44.59
C GLY A 111 4.11 -36.72 43.09
N LEU A 112 2.87 -36.30 42.81
CA LEU A 112 2.40 -35.99 41.45
C LEU A 112 2.91 -34.62 41.01
N VAL A 113 3.56 -34.55 39.84
CA VAL A 113 3.96 -33.28 39.20
C VAL A 113 3.25 -33.15 37.86
N ASN A 114 2.61 -31.99 37.63
CA ASN A 114 1.99 -31.64 36.35
C ASN A 114 2.94 -30.75 35.54
N LEU A 115 3.46 -31.27 34.43
CA LEU A 115 4.30 -30.53 33.48
C LEU A 115 3.45 -30.07 32.30
N SER A 116 3.40 -28.77 32.03
CA SER A 116 2.69 -28.23 30.86
C SER A 116 3.66 -27.95 29.71
N PHE A 117 3.45 -28.57 28.56
CA PHE A 117 4.19 -28.34 27.32
C PHE A 117 3.27 -27.66 26.29
N VAL A 118 3.83 -26.75 25.49
CA VAL A 118 3.12 -26.08 24.38
C VAL A 118 3.68 -26.62 23.08
N ASN A 119 2.83 -27.17 22.21
CA ASN A 119 3.26 -27.57 20.87
C ASN A 119 3.62 -26.32 20.08
N GLN A 120 4.88 -26.20 19.65
CA GLN A 120 5.38 -25.01 18.95
C GLN A 120 4.79 -24.85 17.54
N CYS A 121 4.32 -25.96 16.93
CA CYS A 121 3.75 -25.99 15.58
C CYS A 121 2.21 -26.02 15.53
N TYR A 122 1.48 -25.61 16.59
CA TYR A 122 0.02 -25.76 16.65
C TYR A 122 -0.75 -25.00 15.55
N LEU A 123 -0.12 -24.00 14.91
CA LEU A 123 -0.74 -23.18 13.87
C LEU A 123 -0.80 -23.87 12.50
N LEU A 124 -0.14 -25.02 12.33
CA LEU A 124 -0.23 -25.86 11.12
C LEU A 124 -1.38 -26.88 11.19
N ASP A 125 -2.01 -27.06 12.36
CA ASP A 125 -3.13 -27.99 12.48
C ASP A 125 -4.40 -27.42 11.82
N ALA A 126 -5.06 -28.26 11.02
CA ALA A 126 -6.19 -27.91 10.16
C ALA A 126 -7.40 -28.82 10.43
N SER A 127 -7.70 -29.04 11.71
CA SER A 127 -8.75 -29.96 12.16
C SER A 127 -10.13 -29.31 12.23
N SER A 128 -10.22 -28.00 12.42
CA SER A 128 -11.47 -27.25 12.55
C SER A 128 -11.80 -26.39 11.32
N ASN A 129 -13.10 -26.23 11.01
CA ASN A 129 -13.58 -25.37 9.92
C ASN A 129 -13.01 -23.94 9.99
N ASN A 130 -12.85 -23.40 11.21
CA ASN A 130 -12.28 -22.06 11.42
C ASN A 130 -10.80 -21.98 11.03
N GLN A 131 -10.05 -23.07 11.25
CA GLN A 131 -8.64 -23.16 10.89
C GLN A 131 -8.48 -23.28 9.37
N ILE A 132 -9.34 -24.08 8.71
CA ILE A 132 -9.37 -24.17 7.24
C ILE A 132 -9.64 -22.80 6.61
N LEU A 133 -10.65 -22.08 7.12
CA LEU A 133 -10.97 -20.73 6.63
C LEU A 133 -9.79 -19.76 6.84
N ARG A 134 -9.10 -19.84 7.97
CA ARG A 134 -7.88 -19.08 8.22
C ARG A 134 -6.78 -19.39 7.20
N PHE A 135 -6.52 -20.66 6.86
CA PHE A 135 -5.54 -21.01 5.83
C PHE A 135 -5.89 -20.40 4.47
N VAL A 136 -7.18 -20.44 4.09
CA VAL A 136 -7.65 -19.82 2.84
C VAL A 136 -7.40 -18.31 2.85
N LEU A 137 -7.71 -17.63 3.96
CA LEU A 137 -7.43 -16.20 4.13
C LEU A 137 -5.93 -15.90 4.09
N GLU A 138 -5.09 -16.71 4.73
CA GLU A 138 -3.62 -16.57 4.68
C GLU A 138 -3.11 -16.67 3.22
N CYS A 139 -3.63 -17.61 2.42
CA CYS A 139 -3.31 -17.69 1.00
C CYS A 139 -3.73 -16.42 0.23
N ILE A 140 -4.94 -15.91 0.49
CA ILE A 140 -5.44 -14.67 -0.15
C ILE A 140 -4.55 -13.47 0.20
N ILE A 141 -4.15 -13.34 1.47
CA ILE A 141 -3.28 -12.28 1.97
C ILE A 141 -1.90 -12.37 1.28
N ILE A 142 -1.33 -13.57 1.15
CA ILE A 142 -0.04 -13.78 0.47
C ILE A 142 -0.15 -13.37 -1.00
N VAL A 143 -1.20 -13.80 -1.71
CA VAL A 143 -1.43 -13.42 -3.11
C VAL A 143 -1.58 -11.90 -3.23
N GLY A 144 -2.34 -11.27 -2.33
CA GLY A 144 -2.50 -9.81 -2.28
C GLY A 144 -1.17 -9.07 -2.06
N ALA A 145 -0.34 -9.55 -1.14
CA ALA A 145 0.97 -8.97 -0.85
C ALA A 145 1.93 -9.10 -2.06
N VAL A 146 1.98 -10.27 -2.70
CA VAL A 146 2.79 -10.48 -3.91
C VAL A 146 2.31 -9.59 -5.05
N MET A 147 0.99 -9.52 -5.28
CA MET A 147 0.40 -8.65 -6.31
C MET A 147 0.78 -7.17 -6.08
N TYR A 148 0.72 -6.69 -4.84
CA TYR A 148 1.12 -5.32 -4.52
C TYR A 148 2.63 -5.07 -4.76
N LEU A 149 3.49 -6.01 -4.37
CA LEU A 149 4.93 -5.90 -4.62
C LEU A 149 5.27 -5.89 -6.12
N VAL A 150 4.57 -6.69 -6.94
CA VAL A 150 4.73 -6.68 -8.39
C VAL A 150 4.31 -5.33 -8.97
N LEU A 151 3.18 -4.77 -8.53
CA LEU A 151 2.73 -3.45 -8.97
C LEU A 151 3.73 -2.35 -8.59
N ALA A 152 4.32 -2.41 -7.39
CA ALA A 152 5.37 -1.51 -6.96
C ALA A 152 6.65 -1.69 -7.80
N GLY A 153 7.00 -2.94 -8.16
CA GLY A 153 8.09 -3.23 -9.08
C GLY A 153 7.90 -2.64 -10.48
N MET A 154 6.68 -2.72 -11.02
CA MET A 154 6.33 -2.07 -12.30
C MET A 154 6.39 -0.54 -12.20
N GLU A 155 5.95 0.04 -11.08
CA GLU A 155 6.06 1.48 -10.80
C GLU A 155 7.53 1.91 -10.79
N ILE A 156 8.42 1.14 -10.15
CA ILE A 156 9.87 1.38 -10.15
C ILE A 156 10.46 1.33 -11.57
N HIS A 157 10.01 0.39 -12.40
CA HIS A 157 10.49 0.23 -13.77
C HIS A 157 10.09 1.41 -14.68
N HIS A 158 8.84 1.90 -14.57
CA HIS A 158 8.33 2.97 -15.42
C HIS A 158 8.72 4.38 -14.93
N GLU A 159 8.77 4.62 -13.62
CA GLU A 159 9.03 5.96 -13.06
C GLU A 159 10.52 6.22 -12.76
N GLY A 160 11.30 5.16 -12.66
CA GLY A 160 12.71 5.20 -12.28
C GLY A 160 12.93 5.21 -10.77
N LYS A 161 14.00 4.54 -10.33
CA LYS A 161 14.29 4.28 -8.90
C LYS A 161 14.37 5.57 -8.06
N ARG A 162 15.03 6.62 -8.57
CA ARG A 162 15.23 7.87 -7.81
C ARG A 162 13.91 8.59 -7.53
N THR A 163 13.05 8.69 -8.54
CA THR A 163 11.72 9.31 -8.42
C THR A 163 10.85 8.51 -7.45
N PHE A 164 10.87 7.18 -7.55
CA PHE A 164 10.12 6.31 -6.66
C PHE A 164 10.53 6.46 -5.18
N TRP A 165 11.82 6.50 -4.87
CA TRP A 165 12.30 6.74 -3.50
C TRP A 165 11.90 8.12 -2.97
N TRP A 166 11.94 9.15 -3.82
CA TRP A 166 11.44 10.48 -3.47
C TRP A 166 9.94 10.46 -3.16
N THR A 167 9.14 9.75 -3.95
CA THR A 167 7.71 9.55 -3.71
C THR A 167 7.44 8.81 -2.40
N ILE A 168 8.21 7.76 -2.07
CA ILE A 168 8.06 7.06 -0.79
C ILE A 168 8.39 7.97 0.39
N TYR A 169 9.45 8.78 0.27
CA TYR A 169 9.84 9.71 1.32
C TYR A 169 8.75 10.76 1.59
N ASN A 170 8.17 11.32 0.53
CA ASN A 170 7.09 12.32 0.64
C ASN A 170 5.74 11.69 1.04
N ALA A 171 5.52 10.41 0.72
CA ALA A 171 4.29 9.68 1.04
C ALA A 171 4.60 8.46 1.93
N PRO A 172 4.89 8.66 3.23
CA PRO A 172 5.35 7.61 4.14
C PRO A 172 4.35 6.45 4.26
N MET A 173 3.07 6.71 4.01
CA MET A 173 1.99 5.73 4.06
C MET A 173 2.17 4.60 3.03
N LYS A 174 2.61 4.95 1.81
CA LYS A 174 2.92 3.92 0.79
C LYS A 174 4.09 3.05 1.23
N GLY A 175 5.08 3.67 1.87
CA GLY A 175 6.25 2.98 2.41
C GLY A 175 5.88 2.00 3.53
N SER A 176 5.02 2.41 4.47
CA SER A 176 4.63 1.54 5.59
C SER A 176 3.91 0.28 5.12
N PHE A 177 3.05 0.40 4.10
CA PHE A 177 2.36 -0.76 3.54
C PHE A 177 3.30 -1.70 2.77
N LEU A 178 4.26 -1.16 2.01
CA LEU A 178 5.31 -1.98 1.36
C LEU A 178 6.10 -2.81 2.38
N ILE A 179 6.49 -2.19 3.50
CA ILE A 179 7.19 -2.89 4.58
C ILE A 179 6.31 -4.01 5.14
N SER A 180 5.03 -3.75 5.36
CA SER A 180 4.06 -4.75 5.81
C SER A 180 4.00 -5.96 4.87
N CYS A 181 3.91 -5.74 3.55
CA CYS A 181 3.88 -6.83 2.57
C CYS A 181 5.15 -7.69 2.58
N VAL A 182 6.33 -7.10 2.76
CA VAL A 182 7.60 -7.85 2.87
C VAL A 182 7.60 -8.71 4.14
N MET A 183 7.13 -8.16 5.27
CA MET A 183 7.05 -8.89 6.54
C MET A 183 6.06 -10.05 6.47
N VAL A 184 4.94 -9.89 5.76
CA VAL A 184 3.98 -10.99 5.50
C VAL A 184 4.65 -12.17 4.79
N LEU A 185 5.54 -11.92 3.83
CA LEU A 185 6.29 -12.99 3.17
C LEU A 185 7.28 -13.67 4.11
N ALA A 186 7.85 -12.94 5.08
CA ALA A 186 8.75 -13.48 6.11
C ALA A 186 8.05 -14.37 7.15
N ILE A 187 6.72 -14.26 7.30
CA ILE A 187 5.93 -15.13 8.18
C ILE A 187 5.91 -16.58 7.67
N ILE A 188 5.93 -16.80 6.35
CA ILE A 188 5.89 -18.14 5.73
C ILE A 188 7.08 -19.03 6.15
N PRO A 189 8.36 -18.62 5.97
CA PRO A 189 9.49 -19.42 6.43
C PRO A 189 9.52 -19.56 7.96
N CYS A 190 8.99 -18.57 8.68
CA CYS A 190 8.84 -18.65 10.12
C CYS A 190 7.85 -19.75 10.56
N ARG A 191 6.78 -20.00 9.79
CA ARG A 191 5.85 -21.11 10.05
C ARG A 191 6.53 -22.47 9.89
N PHE A 192 7.37 -22.64 8.87
CA PHE A 192 8.08 -23.91 8.65
C PHE A 192 9.11 -24.25 9.73
N THR A 193 9.68 -23.23 10.38
CA THR A 193 10.65 -23.41 11.47
C THR A 193 9.97 -23.53 12.84
N CYS A 194 8.64 -23.45 12.92
CA CYS A 194 7.84 -23.50 14.14
C CYS A 194 8.30 -22.56 15.26
N ASN A 195 8.86 -21.39 14.91
CA ASN A 195 9.28 -20.41 15.89
C ASN A 195 8.17 -19.38 16.15
N LEU A 196 7.40 -19.63 17.21
CA LEU A 196 6.24 -18.81 17.58
C LEU A 196 6.62 -17.37 17.99
N ILE A 197 7.80 -17.17 18.58
CA ILE A 197 8.22 -15.86 19.08
C ILE A 197 8.43 -14.92 17.90
N SER A 198 9.19 -15.34 16.90
CA SER A 198 9.43 -14.54 15.69
C SER A 198 8.14 -14.30 14.90
N GLU A 199 7.26 -15.31 14.81
CA GLU A 199 5.98 -15.16 14.10
C GLU A 199 5.13 -14.04 14.71
N ASN A 200 4.99 -14.04 16.04
CA ASN A 200 4.21 -13.02 16.75
C ASN A 200 4.82 -11.62 16.60
N VAL A 201 6.15 -11.51 16.58
CA VAL A 201 6.85 -10.23 16.35
C VAL A 201 6.56 -9.70 14.95
N PHE A 202 6.69 -10.54 13.91
CA PHE A 202 6.39 -10.14 12.53
C PHE A 202 4.92 -9.76 12.37
N LEU A 203 4.00 -10.54 12.92
CA LEU A 203 2.56 -10.24 12.86
C LEU A 203 2.22 -8.90 13.51
N THR A 204 2.82 -8.60 14.67
CA THR A 204 2.62 -7.32 15.37
C THR A 204 3.10 -6.15 14.53
N ILE A 205 4.30 -6.26 13.94
CA ILE A 205 4.85 -5.24 13.06
C ILE A 205 3.96 -5.04 11.82
N CYS A 206 3.44 -6.12 11.23
CA CYS A 206 2.50 -6.05 10.10
C CYS A 206 1.24 -5.27 10.47
N ILE A 207 0.63 -5.55 11.63
CA ILE A 207 -0.57 -4.85 12.11
C ILE A 207 -0.27 -3.35 12.28
N CYS A 208 0.82 -3.01 12.99
CA CYS A 208 1.19 -1.62 13.26
C CYS A 208 1.47 -0.81 11.98
N THR A 209 1.99 -1.45 10.93
CA THR A 209 2.36 -0.78 9.67
C THR A 209 1.24 -0.77 8.63
N CYS A 210 0.27 -1.69 8.72
CA CYS A 210 -0.85 -1.79 7.78
C CYS A 210 -1.99 -0.82 8.11
N ILE A 211 -2.34 -0.65 9.39
CA ILE A 211 -3.42 0.25 9.84
C ILE A 211 -3.20 1.70 9.39
N PRO A 212 -2.02 2.33 9.57
CA PRO A 212 -1.86 3.72 9.18
C PRO A 212 -2.17 3.93 7.69
N TYR A 213 -1.88 2.96 6.82
CA TYR A 213 -2.15 3.09 5.38
C TYR A 213 -3.63 3.30 5.04
N SER A 214 -4.59 2.90 5.90
CA SER A 214 -6.01 3.20 5.67
C SER A 214 -6.34 4.69 5.75
N LEU A 215 -5.57 5.47 6.52
CA LEU A 215 -5.75 6.93 6.63
C LEU A 215 -5.51 7.65 5.29
N PHE A 216 -4.75 7.05 4.37
CA PHE A 216 -4.53 7.61 3.04
C PHE A 216 -5.82 7.67 2.20
N PHE A 217 -6.82 6.86 2.54
CA PHE A 217 -8.09 6.79 1.80
C PHE A 217 -9.24 7.54 2.48
N CYS A 218 -9.00 8.17 3.63
CA CYS A 218 -9.98 8.98 4.35
C CYS A 218 -9.93 10.44 3.90
#